data_AF-A0A7J6T766-F1
#
_entry.id   AF-A0A7J6T766-F1
#
_cell.length_a   1.000
_cell.length_b   1.000
_cell.length_c   1.000
_cell.angle_alpha   90.00
_cell.angle_beta   90.00
_cell.angle_gamma   90.00
#
_symmetry.space_group_name_H-M   'P 1'
#
loop_
_entity.id
_entity.type
_entity.pdbx_description
1 polymer ?
#
loop_
_entity_poly.entity_id
_entity_poly.type
_entity_poly.pdbx_seq_one_letter_code
_entity_poly.pdbx_strand_id
1 'polypeptide(L)'
;GPAASESSTSSSSQSPTGRSSAGGGRVTLHSIELRRADTKELVAGELGCLVGNYTSLTGFFDSKSPGLGSVQMAALGAYLSNEGLAQMWDIGMDIEYKRGLGARNLPRTEFVRTFRHLRDESSQTGARCSAKNCREIIDTFLLARRRQTEGVADYLLTILFLTAASGVIGIRDLGLAIQSRVRPGPPTGFCLDGGFLEEVRDHAYYYYRTGEMEAEYTTMLTTVYESANIKQNCTVAILQAVLLKLEQTAPLDHEQYLRMIDHYMDTSLAYLDEVDAITTSDVDSWPIAAGIERLIEIERRSVRTRDLTVDMILNYCQSIDWRNMTQPMKWLRSPVLTPHWSIVNIHVYLVQQPHCDQHAVTTILRLLAGLDFRSVHVEKYFTGGPNREEQSAYFHHIAKYYHSLGDWLLFMHPDSDEHQGDDFIALSRALKLIHRGSEFALETLGVYPLSQQFIFRPKRVRAEPFRWAWQRIWGTQFPGEWEETLSFYEAGQYIVRRDFVHVHPLPFWERLRTDTDLNNGRFSGDIEAMWHV
;
A
#
# COMPACT_ATOMS: atom_id res chain seq x y z
N GLY A 1 25.09 -69.55 -34.80
CA GLY A 1 26.12 -70.03 -35.75
C GLY A 1 27.32 -69.10 -35.67
N PRO A 2 28.55 -69.61 -35.88
CA PRO A 2 29.79 -68.88 -35.57
C PRO A 2 30.21 -67.86 -36.65
N ALA A 3 31.28 -67.12 -36.35
CA ALA A 3 31.85 -66.05 -37.16
C ALA A 3 32.88 -66.51 -38.21
N ALA A 4 33.06 -65.67 -39.24
CA ALA A 4 34.20 -65.56 -40.16
C ALA A 4 34.13 -64.12 -40.74
N SER A 5 35.03 -63.19 -40.42
CA SER A 5 36.40 -62.99 -40.95
C SER A 5 36.45 -62.53 -42.42
N GLU A 6 36.83 -61.27 -42.65
CA GLU A 6 37.68 -60.76 -43.75
C GLU A 6 37.82 -59.24 -43.54
N SER A 7 39.01 -58.72 -43.22
CA SER A 7 40.19 -58.47 -44.07
C SER A 7 40.11 -57.10 -44.77
N SER A 8 41.19 -56.33 -44.63
CA SER A 8 41.28 -54.91 -44.96
C SER A 8 41.63 -54.65 -46.42
N THR A 9 40.98 -53.65 -47.03
CA THR A 9 41.56 -52.90 -48.16
C THR A 9 41.36 -51.40 -47.97
N SER A 10 42.46 -50.66 -47.96
CA SER A 10 42.49 -49.21 -47.90
C SER A 10 42.46 -48.59 -49.30
N SER A 11 41.55 -47.66 -49.57
CA SER A 11 41.82 -46.57 -50.53
C SER A 11 41.00 -45.33 -50.19
N SER A 12 41.55 -44.17 -50.48
CA SER A 12 41.08 -42.86 -50.03
C SER A 12 39.98 -42.28 -50.92
N SER A 13 38.88 -41.83 -50.31
CA SER A 13 38.01 -40.80 -50.89
C SER A 13 37.67 -39.77 -49.82
N GLN A 14 37.75 -38.48 -50.17
CA GLN A 14 37.58 -37.36 -49.26
C GLN A 14 36.15 -37.30 -48.72
N SER A 15 35.98 -37.47 -47.41
CA SER A 15 34.71 -37.22 -46.72
C SER A 15 34.57 -35.73 -46.40
N PRO A 16 33.35 -35.17 -46.45
CA PRO A 16 33.17 -33.72 -46.32
C PRO A 16 33.46 -33.21 -44.91
N THR A 17 33.94 -31.98 -44.88
CA THR A 17 34.14 -31.10 -43.71
C THR A 17 33.22 -31.42 -42.54
N GLY A 18 33.81 -31.66 -41.37
CA GLY A 18 33.09 -32.11 -40.19
C GLY A 18 31.91 -31.21 -39.82
N ARG A 19 30.74 -31.82 -39.63
CA ARG A 19 29.73 -31.23 -38.75
C ARG A 19 30.35 -31.13 -37.37
N SER A 20 30.57 -29.91 -36.89
CA SER A 20 30.78 -29.71 -35.46
C SER A 20 29.62 -30.37 -34.72
N SER A 21 29.93 -31.13 -33.68
CA SER A 21 28.91 -31.67 -32.77
C SER A 21 28.22 -30.46 -32.14
N ALA A 22 27.00 -30.17 -32.58
CA ALA A 22 26.20 -29.09 -32.00
C ALA A 22 26.14 -29.29 -30.49
N GLY A 23 26.55 -28.25 -29.74
CA GLY A 23 26.75 -28.30 -28.29
C GLY A 23 25.44 -28.44 -27.53
N GLY A 24 24.84 -29.64 -27.55
CA GLY A 24 23.68 -29.96 -26.75
C GLY A 24 24.06 -29.98 -25.27
N GLY A 25 23.86 -28.85 -24.59
CA GLY A 25 24.09 -28.72 -23.15
C GLY A 25 23.42 -29.86 -22.38
N ARG A 26 24.17 -30.52 -21.50
CA ARG A 26 23.70 -31.63 -20.67
C ARG A 26 22.53 -31.15 -19.80
N VAL A 27 21.35 -31.73 -19.99
CA VAL A 27 20.22 -31.51 -19.08
C VAL A 27 20.57 -32.11 -17.72
N THR A 28 20.36 -31.36 -16.65
CA THR A 28 20.50 -31.85 -15.28
C THR A 28 19.19 -31.67 -14.52
N LEU A 29 18.79 -32.69 -13.75
CA LEU A 29 17.59 -32.66 -12.90
C LEU A 29 18.02 -32.34 -11.47
N HIS A 30 17.28 -31.44 -10.82
CA HIS A 30 17.56 -30.95 -9.47
C HIS A 30 16.32 -31.08 -8.59
N SER A 31 16.55 -31.36 -7.31
CA SER A 31 15.56 -31.27 -6.24
C SER A 31 15.93 -30.11 -5.32
N ILE A 32 15.04 -29.13 -5.18
CA ILE A 32 15.23 -27.98 -4.31
C ILE A 32 14.34 -28.15 -3.08
N GLU A 33 14.93 -28.13 -1.89
CA GLU A 33 14.28 -28.47 -0.63
C GLU A 33 14.32 -27.29 0.35
N LEU A 34 13.14 -26.83 0.80
CA LEU A 34 13.01 -25.91 1.94
C LEU A 34 12.80 -26.74 3.21
N ARG A 35 13.75 -26.65 4.15
CA ARG A 35 13.70 -27.34 5.43
C ARG A 35 13.67 -26.38 6.60
N ARG A 36 12.91 -26.71 7.64
CA ARG A 36 12.94 -26.01 8.94
C ARG A 36 14.34 -26.13 9.56
N ALA A 37 14.90 -25.01 10.01
CA ALA A 37 16.30 -24.95 10.46
C ALA A 37 16.52 -25.73 11.78
N ASP A 38 15.52 -25.74 12.64
CA ASP A 38 15.45 -26.42 13.93
C ASP A 38 15.08 -27.91 13.77
N THR A 39 13.92 -28.22 13.16
CA THR A 39 13.39 -29.60 13.10
C THR A 39 13.95 -30.44 11.95
N LYS A 40 14.59 -29.82 10.95
CA LYS A 40 15.01 -30.41 9.67
C LYS A 40 13.88 -30.98 8.80
N GLU A 41 12.64 -30.76 9.20
CA GLU A 41 11.43 -31.13 8.48
C GLU A 41 11.41 -30.47 7.09
N LEU A 42 11.05 -31.25 6.07
CA LEU A 42 10.86 -30.79 4.70
C LEU A 42 9.47 -30.17 4.56
N VAL A 43 9.42 -28.85 4.32
CA VAL A 43 8.17 -28.08 4.41
C VAL A 43 7.77 -27.38 3.11
N ALA A 44 8.67 -27.28 2.14
CA ALA A 44 8.35 -27.03 0.74
C ALA A 44 9.48 -27.55 -0.17
N GLY A 45 9.23 -27.62 -1.46
CA GLY A 45 10.26 -27.97 -2.43
C GLY A 45 9.72 -28.16 -3.84
N GLU A 46 10.64 -28.31 -4.79
CA GLU A 46 10.28 -28.62 -6.18
C GLU A 46 11.34 -29.47 -6.88
N LEU A 47 10.92 -30.07 -7.99
CA LEU A 47 11.79 -30.66 -8.99
C LEU A 47 11.86 -29.72 -10.20
N GLY A 48 13.06 -29.45 -10.66
CA GLY A 48 13.31 -28.64 -11.85
C GLY A 48 14.48 -29.17 -12.67
N CYS A 49 14.61 -28.73 -13.91
CA CYS A 49 15.76 -29.05 -14.74
C CYS A 49 16.54 -27.81 -15.17
N LEU A 50 17.87 -27.95 -15.23
CA LEU A 50 18.80 -26.91 -15.64
C LEU A 50 19.43 -27.29 -16.98
N VAL A 51 19.22 -26.41 -17.97
CA VAL A 51 19.65 -26.55 -19.37
C VAL A 51 19.92 -25.15 -19.94
N GLY A 52 20.84 -24.43 -19.28
CA GLY A 52 21.17 -23.00 -19.48
C GLY A 52 20.11 -22.02 -18.95
N ASN A 53 18.86 -22.48 -18.88
CA ASN A 53 17.81 -21.91 -18.06
C ASN A 53 17.35 -22.94 -17.05
N TYR A 54 16.71 -22.49 -15.98
CA TYR A 54 16.04 -23.36 -15.02
C TYR A 54 14.56 -23.47 -15.36
N THR A 55 14.02 -24.68 -15.35
CA THR A 55 12.60 -24.97 -15.65
C THR A 55 11.99 -25.75 -14.50
N SER A 56 11.02 -25.17 -13.80
CA SER A 56 10.25 -25.86 -12.76
C SER A 56 9.33 -26.90 -13.38
N LEU A 57 9.37 -28.15 -12.87
CA LEU A 57 8.54 -29.25 -13.35
C LEU A 57 7.33 -29.48 -12.43
N THR A 58 7.54 -29.49 -11.12
CA THR A 58 6.49 -29.65 -10.11
C THR A 58 6.99 -29.21 -8.73
N GLY A 59 6.12 -28.63 -7.90
CA GLY A 59 6.44 -28.19 -6.55
C GLY A 59 5.33 -28.47 -5.55
N PHE A 60 5.68 -28.40 -4.26
CA PHE A 60 4.77 -28.60 -3.14
C PHE A 60 5.16 -27.70 -1.95
N PHE A 61 4.21 -27.50 -1.04
CA PHE A 61 4.44 -26.86 0.27
C PHE A 61 3.51 -27.46 1.32
N ASP A 62 3.87 -27.35 2.60
CA ASP A 62 3.02 -27.70 3.73
C ASP A 62 1.83 -26.73 3.83
N SER A 63 0.62 -27.26 3.63
CA SER A 63 -0.62 -26.48 3.69
C SER A 63 -0.95 -25.93 5.08
N LYS A 64 -0.33 -26.43 6.16
CA LYS A 64 -0.46 -25.87 7.51
C LYS A 64 0.34 -24.58 7.71
N SER A 65 1.29 -24.31 6.81
CA SER A 65 2.25 -23.22 6.89
C SER A 65 2.13 -22.34 5.62
N PRO A 66 1.10 -21.47 5.52
CA PRO A 66 0.91 -20.61 4.35
C PRO A 66 2.13 -19.71 4.11
N GLY A 67 2.45 -19.46 2.84
CA GLY A 67 3.57 -18.63 2.41
C GLY A 67 4.90 -19.37 2.21
N LEU A 68 5.06 -20.62 2.68
CA LEU A 68 6.32 -21.37 2.49
C LEU A 68 6.68 -21.63 1.02
N GLY A 69 5.69 -21.82 0.15
CA GLY A 69 5.92 -21.89 -1.30
C GLY A 69 6.54 -20.60 -1.85
N SER A 70 6.06 -19.44 -1.42
CA SER A 70 6.62 -18.14 -1.81
C SER A 70 8.05 -17.95 -1.29
N VAL A 71 8.34 -18.36 -0.06
CA VAL A 71 9.70 -18.33 0.51
C VAL A 71 10.65 -19.23 -0.28
N GLN A 72 10.24 -20.45 -0.60
CA GLN A 72 11.03 -21.39 -1.40
C GLN A 72 11.31 -20.80 -2.80
N MET A 73 10.29 -20.25 -3.47
CA MET A 73 10.45 -19.65 -4.79
C MET A 73 11.34 -18.41 -4.78
N ALA A 74 11.16 -17.51 -3.80
CA ALA A 74 11.99 -16.31 -3.67
C ALA A 74 13.48 -16.65 -3.42
N ALA A 75 13.74 -17.61 -2.52
CA ALA A 75 15.09 -18.08 -2.24
C ALA A 75 15.72 -18.77 -3.46
N LEU A 76 14.97 -19.58 -4.21
CA LEU A 76 15.48 -20.21 -5.42
C LEU A 76 15.78 -19.21 -6.54
N GLY A 77 14.88 -18.25 -6.80
CA GLY A 77 15.13 -17.20 -7.80
C GLY A 77 16.37 -16.37 -7.49
N ALA A 78 16.54 -15.99 -6.22
CA ALA A 78 17.74 -15.32 -5.73
C ALA A 78 19.00 -16.20 -5.86
N TYR A 79 18.93 -17.49 -5.53
CA TYR A 79 20.05 -18.44 -5.69
C TYR A 79 20.47 -18.58 -7.16
N LEU A 80 19.52 -18.83 -8.06
CA LEU A 80 19.77 -18.98 -9.50
C LEU A 80 20.46 -17.74 -10.10
N SER A 81 20.07 -16.54 -9.66
CA SER A 81 20.69 -15.28 -10.09
C SER A 81 22.06 -15.04 -9.44
N ASN A 82 22.23 -15.30 -8.14
CA ASN A 82 23.48 -15.02 -7.41
C ASN A 82 24.63 -15.90 -7.89
N GLU A 83 24.35 -17.16 -8.21
CA GLU A 83 25.34 -18.14 -8.67
C GLU A 83 25.52 -18.09 -10.21
N GLY A 84 24.80 -17.21 -10.92
CA GLY A 84 24.82 -17.11 -12.38
C GLY A 84 24.33 -18.36 -13.12
N LEU A 85 23.52 -19.20 -12.47
CA LEU A 85 23.10 -20.52 -12.98
C LEU A 85 22.03 -20.43 -14.06
N ALA A 86 21.17 -19.41 -14.02
CA ALA A 86 20.13 -19.19 -15.02
C ALA A 86 19.85 -17.69 -15.21
N GLN A 87 19.77 -17.26 -16.46
CA GLN A 87 19.33 -15.90 -16.82
C GLN A 87 17.80 -15.80 -16.96
N MET A 88 17.13 -16.92 -17.23
CA MET A 88 15.67 -17.04 -17.27
C MET A 88 15.21 -18.25 -16.45
N TRP A 89 14.11 -18.07 -15.72
CA TRP A 89 13.41 -19.14 -15.01
C TRP A 89 12.05 -19.37 -15.68
N ASP A 90 11.88 -20.55 -16.28
CA ASP A 90 10.57 -21.02 -16.73
C ASP A 90 9.82 -21.66 -15.54
N ILE A 91 8.75 -21.00 -15.12
CA ILE A 91 7.84 -21.46 -14.06
C ILE A 91 6.56 -22.09 -14.63
N GLY A 92 6.48 -22.33 -15.94
CA GLY A 92 5.34 -22.96 -16.60
C GLY A 92 4.12 -22.06 -16.72
N MET A 93 2.92 -22.64 -16.57
CA MET A 93 1.66 -21.97 -16.89
C MET A 93 1.38 -20.68 -16.09
N ASP A 94 0.74 -19.73 -16.75
CA ASP A 94 0.30 -18.45 -16.20
C ASP A 94 -0.82 -18.65 -15.16
N ILE A 95 -0.49 -18.34 -13.91
CA ILE A 95 -1.41 -18.36 -12.76
C ILE A 95 -1.07 -17.20 -11.82
N GLU A 96 -2.11 -16.68 -11.16
CA GLU A 96 -2.08 -15.38 -10.50
C GLU A 96 -0.94 -15.19 -9.49
N TYR A 97 -0.69 -16.17 -8.61
CA TYR A 97 0.37 -16.06 -7.62
C TYR A 97 1.77 -15.91 -8.24
N LYS A 98 2.00 -16.47 -9.44
CA LYS A 98 3.28 -16.30 -10.15
C LYS A 98 3.45 -14.88 -10.67
N ARG A 99 2.38 -14.27 -11.18
CA ARG A 99 2.37 -12.86 -11.58
C ARG A 99 2.62 -11.94 -10.38
N GLY A 100 2.05 -12.28 -9.21
CA GLY A 100 2.35 -11.61 -7.94
C GLY A 100 3.82 -11.68 -7.51
N LEU A 101 4.55 -12.74 -7.92
CA LEU A 101 6.00 -12.87 -7.74
C LEU A 101 6.83 -12.18 -8.85
N GLY A 102 6.22 -11.36 -9.70
CA GLY A 102 6.88 -10.61 -10.78
C GLY A 102 7.03 -11.36 -12.10
N ALA A 103 6.41 -12.54 -12.26
CA ALA A 103 6.44 -13.28 -13.52
C ALA A 103 5.74 -12.53 -14.66
N ARG A 104 6.21 -12.75 -15.89
CA ARG A 104 5.67 -12.14 -17.11
C ARG A 104 5.34 -13.20 -18.15
N ASN A 105 4.21 -13.05 -18.82
CA ASN A 105 3.87 -13.87 -19.97
C ASN A 105 4.76 -13.50 -21.16
N LEU A 106 5.46 -14.48 -21.73
CA LEU A 106 6.19 -14.33 -22.98
C LEU A 106 5.42 -15.01 -24.13
N PRO A 107 5.28 -14.36 -25.30
CA PRO A 107 4.80 -15.03 -26.51
C PRO A 107 5.63 -16.30 -26.80
N ARG A 108 4.97 -17.40 -27.16
CA ARG A 108 5.63 -18.70 -27.36
C ARG A 108 6.83 -18.65 -28.33
N THR A 109 6.74 -17.84 -29.38
CA THR A 109 7.81 -17.63 -30.37
C THR A 109 9.04 -16.96 -29.76
N GLU A 110 8.83 -15.97 -28.89
CA GLU A 110 9.87 -15.29 -28.14
C GLU A 110 10.48 -16.22 -27.08
N PHE A 111 9.65 -16.89 -26.28
CA PHE A 111 10.11 -17.87 -25.29
C PHE A 111 11.02 -18.94 -25.92
N VAL A 112 10.60 -19.58 -27.01
CA VAL A 112 11.39 -20.62 -27.68
C VAL A 112 12.71 -20.07 -28.24
N ARG A 113 12.72 -18.82 -28.73
CA ARG A 113 13.94 -18.15 -29.21
C ARG A 113 14.91 -17.90 -28.05
N THR A 114 14.45 -17.25 -26.98
CA THR A 114 15.24 -16.91 -25.79
C THR A 114 15.75 -18.16 -25.08
N PHE A 115 14.90 -19.18 -24.93
CA PHE A 115 15.28 -20.45 -24.30
C PHE A 115 16.42 -21.15 -25.05
N ARG A 116 16.35 -21.22 -26.39
CA ARG A 116 17.41 -21.83 -27.21
C ARG A 116 18.71 -21.05 -27.14
N HIS A 117 18.64 -19.73 -27.26
CA HIS A 117 19.79 -18.83 -27.19
C HIS A 117 20.55 -19.02 -25.87
N LEU A 118 19.87 -18.86 -24.73
CA LEU A 118 20.46 -19.00 -23.40
C LEU A 118 20.98 -20.43 -23.11
N ARG A 119 20.30 -21.47 -23.64
CA ARG A 119 20.81 -22.85 -23.59
C ARG A 119 22.14 -22.98 -24.33
N ASP A 120 22.24 -22.40 -25.52
CA ASP A 120 23.38 -22.57 -26.42
C ASP A 120 24.60 -21.72 -25.98
N GLU A 121 24.38 -20.64 -25.22
CA GLU A 121 25.45 -19.82 -24.61
C GLU A 121 25.98 -20.36 -23.27
N SER A 122 25.22 -21.20 -22.57
CA SER A 122 25.51 -21.55 -21.18
C SER A 122 26.68 -22.52 -21.04
N SER A 123 27.82 -21.98 -20.60
CA SER A 123 28.97 -22.76 -20.14
C SER A 123 28.63 -23.51 -18.85
N GLN A 124 28.56 -24.83 -18.90
CA GLN A 124 27.95 -25.63 -17.84
C GLN A 124 28.83 -25.77 -16.59
N THR A 125 28.70 -24.84 -15.65
CA THR A 125 29.05 -25.05 -14.25
C THR A 125 27.99 -25.92 -13.59
N GLY A 126 28.38 -27.11 -13.12
CA GLY A 126 27.46 -27.99 -12.41
C GLY A 126 27.08 -27.39 -11.05
N ALA A 127 25.79 -27.16 -10.79
CA ALA A 127 25.31 -26.65 -9.52
C ALA A 127 25.75 -27.56 -8.36
N ARG A 128 26.66 -27.06 -7.52
CA ARG A 128 27.06 -27.69 -6.26
C ARG A 128 26.49 -26.85 -5.12
N CYS A 129 25.36 -27.29 -4.55
CA CYS A 129 24.73 -26.61 -3.44
C CYS A 129 25.06 -27.31 -2.12
N SER A 130 25.68 -26.60 -1.18
CA SER A 130 25.55 -26.91 0.25
C SER A 130 24.25 -26.29 0.77
N ALA A 131 23.71 -26.78 1.89
CA ALA A 131 22.58 -26.11 2.53
C ALA A 131 22.95 -24.65 2.89
N LYS A 132 22.10 -23.69 2.52
CA LYS A 132 22.22 -22.25 2.79
C LYS A 132 20.95 -21.75 3.46
N ASN A 133 21.03 -20.67 4.25
CA ASN A 133 19.82 -20.04 4.80
C ASN A 133 19.08 -19.27 3.70
N CYS A 134 17.75 -19.37 3.65
CA CYS A 134 16.94 -18.67 2.65
C CYS A 134 17.03 -17.15 2.78
N ARG A 135 17.11 -16.61 4.00
CA ARG A 135 17.31 -15.16 4.21
C ARG A 135 18.66 -14.71 3.66
N GLU A 136 19.75 -15.41 3.99
CA GLU A 136 21.10 -15.07 3.49
C GLU A 136 21.17 -15.03 1.96
N ILE A 137 20.51 -15.98 1.28
CA ILE A 137 20.44 -16.01 -0.19
C ILE A 137 19.70 -14.78 -0.73
N ILE A 138 18.53 -14.45 -0.16
CA ILE A 138 17.69 -13.32 -0.58
C ILE A 138 18.39 -11.99 -0.29
N ASP A 139 18.94 -11.81 0.91
CA ASP A 139 19.65 -10.60 1.32
C ASP A 139 20.89 -10.38 0.44
N THR A 140 21.64 -11.45 0.09
CA THR A 140 22.77 -11.36 -0.86
C THR A 140 22.33 -10.86 -2.24
N PHE A 141 21.20 -11.35 -2.75
CA PHE A 141 20.65 -10.91 -4.04
C PHE A 141 20.23 -9.43 -3.99
N LEU A 142 19.53 -9.03 -2.94
CA LEU A 142 19.09 -7.64 -2.75
C LEU A 142 20.28 -6.68 -2.59
N LEU A 143 21.33 -7.08 -1.86
CA LEU A 143 22.57 -6.31 -1.72
C LEU A 143 23.36 -6.23 -3.04
N ALA A 144 23.44 -7.31 -3.81
CA ALA A 144 24.07 -7.29 -5.13
C ALA A 144 23.32 -6.38 -6.11
N ARG A 145 21.99 -6.37 -6.06
CA ARG A 145 21.16 -5.44 -6.84
C ARG A 145 21.34 -3.99 -6.40
N ARG A 146 21.39 -3.72 -5.08
CA ARG A 146 21.71 -2.37 -4.56
C ARG A 146 23.07 -1.87 -5.05
N ARG A 147 24.13 -2.69 -5.00
CA ARG A 147 25.45 -2.34 -5.54
C ARG A 147 25.49 -2.10 -7.04
N GLN A 148 24.62 -2.76 -7.82
CA GLN A 148 24.45 -2.47 -9.24
C GLN A 148 23.68 -1.17 -9.50
N THR A 149 22.94 -0.64 -8.52
CA THR A 149 22.23 0.65 -8.59
C THR A 149 22.93 1.79 -7.84
N GLU A 150 23.96 1.51 -7.03
CA GLU A 150 24.79 2.49 -6.29
C GLU A 150 25.65 3.41 -7.19
N GLY A 151 25.64 3.19 -8.51
CA GLY A 151 26.07 4.22 -9.47
C GLY A 151 24.99 5.30 -9.61
N VAL A 152 24.74 6.12 -8.56
CA VAL A 152 23.59 7.04 -8.49
C VAL A 152 23.51 8.00 -9.69
N ALA A 153 24.65 8.40 -10.27
CA ALA A 153 24.68 9.20 -11.51
C ALA A 153 24.16 8.45 -12.75
N ASP A 154 24.52 7.18 -12.93
CA ASP A 154 24.01 6.30 -14.00
C ASP A 154 22.58 5.81 -13.72
N TYR A 155 22.22 5.70 -12.44
CA TYR A 155 20.88 5.33 -11.99
C TYR A 155 19.87 6.45 -12.20
N LEU A 156 20.25 7.71 -11.89
CA LEU A 156 19.49 8.90 -12.30
C LEU A 156 19.37 8.95 -13.82
N LEU A 157 20.44 8.72 -14.58
CA LEU A 157 20.39 8.59 -16.05
C LEU A 157 19.39 7.52 -16.53
N THR A 158 19.34 6.37 -15.87
CA THR A 158 18.41 5.27 -16.18
C THR A 158 16.97 5.63 -15.83
N ILE A 159 16.75 6.25 -14.66
CA ILE A 159 15.46 6.80 -14.23
C ILE A 159 14.96 7.85 -15.25
N LEU A 160 15.84 8.75 -15.67
CA LEU A 160 15.55 9.82 -16.64
C LEU A 160 15.24 9.28 -18.04
N PHE A 161 15.89 8.18 -18.45
CA PHE A 161 15.56 7.46 -19.68
C PHE A 161 14.19 6.78 -19.60
N LEU A 162 13.85 6.19 -18.44
CA LEU A 162 12.58 5.50 -18.21
C LEU A 162 11.40 6.47 -18.01
N THR A 163 11.61 7.68 -17.47
CA THR A 163 10.57 8.73 -17.36
C THR A 163 10.35 9.47 -18.69
N ALA A 164 11.41 9.66 -19.49
CA ALA A 164 11.29 10.19 -20.86
C ALA A 164 10.38 9.33 -21.75
N ALA A 165 10.36 8.00 -21.53
CA ALA A 165 9.49 7.08 -22.25
C ALA A 165 8.03 7.08 -21.76
N SER A 166 7.74 7.58 -20.55
CA SER A 166 6.39 7.55 -19.95
C SER A 166 5.63 8.88 -20.03
N GLY A 167 6.20 9.92 -20.67
CA GLY A 167 5.55 11.23 -20.79
C GLY A 167 5.49 12.04 -19.48
N VAL A 168 6.25 11.61 -18.46
CA VAL A 168 6.33 12.22 -17.14
C VAL A 168 7.35 13.36 -17.18
N ILE A 169 6.86 14.60 -17.31
CA ILE A 169 7.72 15.78 -17.53
C ILE A 169 8.25 16.32 -16.18
N GLY A 170 7.37 16.57 -15.20
CA GLY A 170 7.75 17.27 -13.96
C GLY A 170 8.85 16.58 -13.13
N ILE A 171 8.71 15.29 -12.79
CA ILE A 171 9.75 14.58 -12.01
C ILE A 171 11.05 14.45 -12.82
N ARG A 172 10.95 14.28 -14.14
CA ARG A 172 12.13 14.15 -15.01
C ARG A 172 12.95 15.44 -15.00
N ASP A 173 12.29 16.58 -15.09
CA ASP A 173 12.97 17.88 -15.10
C ASP A 173 13.56 18.20 -13.72
N LEU A 174 12.91 17.79 -12.62
CA LEU A 174 13.48 17.81 -11.27
C LEU A 174 14.75 16.93 -11.17
N GLY A 175 14.71 15.69 -11.67
CA GLY A 175 15.87 14.79 -11.69
C GLY A 175 17.04 15.34 -12.51
N LEU A 176 16.77 15.93 -13.67
CA LEU A 176 17.78 16.61 -14.51
C LEU A 176 18.37 17.83 -13.82
N ALA A 177 17.54 18.66 -13.20
CA ALA A 177 17.97 19.88 -12.54
C ALA A 177 18.85 19.59 -11.32
N ILE A 178 18.50 18.56 -10.52
CA ILE A 178 19.37 18.02 -9.46
C ILE A 178 20.68 17.53 -10.08
N GLN A 179 20.63 16.60 -11.05
CA GLN A 179 21.83 15.98 -11.63
C GLN A 179 22.81 17.01 -12.21
N SER A 180 22.31 18.05 -12.90
CA SER A 180 23.13 19.13 -13.47
C SER A 180 23.90 19.96 -12.43
N ARG A 181 23.47 19.89 -11.16
CA ARG A 181 24.00 20.66 -10.03
C ARG A 181 24.81 19.80 -9.06
N VAL A 182 24.65 18.47 -9.06
CA VAL A 182 25.45 17.58 -8.22
C VAL A 182 26.93 17.65 -8.63
N ARG A 183 27.82 17.97 -7.69
CA ARG A 183 29.28 17.99 -7.91
C ARG A 183 29.97 16.82 -7.20
N PRO A 184 31.07 16.26 -7.76
CA PRO A 184 31.87 15.30 -7.03
C PRO A 184 32.60 16.00 -5.86
N GLY A 185 32.41 15.51 -4.65
CA GLY A 185 33.01 16.09 -3.44
C GLY A 185 32.74 15.26 -2.17
N PRO A 186 33.48 15.51 -1.08
CA PRO A 186 33.12 15.02 0.24
C PRO A 186 31.80 15.68 0.71
N PRO A 187 31.06 15.06 1.63
CA PRO A 187 29.78 15.59 2.07
C PRO A 187 29.96 16.92 2.82
N THR A 188 28.95 17.77 2.74
CA THR A 188 28.89 19.01 3.49
C THR A 188 28.75 18.70 4.98
N GLY A 189 29.81 18.97 5.76
CA GLY A 189 29.90 18.51 7.16
C GLY A 189 28.69 18.90 8.04
N PHE A 190 28.13 20.10 7.80
CA PHE A 190 26.94 20.59 8.49
C PHE A 190 25.70 19.69 8.34
N CYS A 191 25.56 18.94 7.23
CA CYS A 191 24.46 18.00 7.03
C CYS A 191 24.63 16.66 7.76
N LEU A 192 25.85 16.36 8.25
CA LEU A 192 26.20 15.07 8.86
C LEU A 192 26.64 15.18 10.33
N ASP A 193 26.92 16.39 10.82
CA ASP A 193 27.14 16.61 12.26
C ASP A 193 25.84 16.30 13.03
N GLY A 194 25.93 15.33 13.93
CA GLY A 194 24.77 14.64 14.52
C GLY A 194 23.81 15.52 15.33
N GLY A 195 22.57 15.05 15.45
CA GLY A 195 21.46 15.78 16.07
C GLY A 195 20.25 15.86 15.12
N PHE A 196 19.57 17.01 15.11
CA PHE A 196 18.27 17.18 14.43
C PHE A 196 18.25 16.76 12.95
N LEU A 197 19.29 17.09 12.16
CA LEU A 197 19.31 16.73 10.73
C LEU A 197 19.59 15.24 10.49
N GLU A 198 20.40 14.62 11.35
CA GLU A 198 20.60 13.17 11.37
C GLU A 198 19.30 12.43 11.75
N GLU A 199 18.56 12.94 12.73
CA GLU A 199 17.25 12.40 13.10
C GLU A 199 16.23 12.53 11.95
N VAL A 200 16.18 13.67 11.25
CA VAL A 200 15.35 13.86 10.04
C VAL A 200 15.71 12.86 8.93
N ARG A 201 17.01 12.63 8.71
CA ARG A 201 17.56 11.69 7.72
C ARG A 201 17.22 10.24 8.07
N ASP A 202 17.36 9.87 9.33
CA ASP A 202 17.13 8.51 9.81
C ASP A 202 15.63 8.17 9.82
N HIS A 203 14.75 9.13 10.16
CA HIS A 203 13.31 8.99 9.93
C HIS A 203 12.95 8.90 8.44
N ALA A 204 13.66 9.61 7.53
CA ALA A 204 13.46 9.44 6.09
C ALA A 204 13.81 8.00 5.66
N TYR A 205 14.96 7.47 6.11
CA TYR A 205 15.35 6.08 5.83
C TYR A 205 14.36 5.06 6.41
N TYR A 206 13.84 5.31 7.61
CA TYR A 206 12.80 4.48 8.23
C TYR A 206 11.55 4.48 7.37
N TYR A 207 10.98 5.66 7.09
CA TYR A 207 9.78 5.86 6.29
C TYR A 207 9.88 5.22 4.91
N TYR A 208 11.01 5.40 4.21
CA TYR A 208 11.18 4.80 2.89
C TYR A 208 11.26 3.26 2.93
N ARG A 209 11.82 2.70 4.01
CA ARG A 209 11.95 1.25 4.23
C ARG A 209 10.66 0.57 4.69
N THR A 210 9.87 1.20 5.57
CA THR A 210 8.69 0.58 6.19
C THR A 210 7.36 1.06 5.61
N GLY A 211 7.31 2.28 5.07
CA GLY A 211 6.07 2.99 4.72
C GLY A 211 5.41 3.72 5.89
N GLU A 212 5.95 3.59 7.11
CA GLU A 212 5.38 4.14 8.34
C GLU A 212 5.99 5.51 8.64
N MET A 213 5.14 6.50 8.95
CA MET A 213 5.55 7.85 9.28
C MET A 213 5.16 8.17 10.72
N GLU A 214 6.13 8.50 11.56
CA GLU A 214 5.87 8.94 12.93
C GLU A 214 5.30 10.37 12.95
N ALA A 215 4.39 10.66 13.89
CA ALA A 215 3.72 11.95 13.96
C ALA A 215 4.71 13.11 14.18
N GLU A 216 5.71 12.90 15.04
CA GLU A 216 6.79 13.85 15.33
C GLU A 216 7.55 14.26 14.06
N TYR A 217 7.76 13.33 13.13
CA TYR A 217 8.46 13.59 11.89
C TYR A 217 7.78 14.68 11.03
N THR A 218 6.45 14.81 11.09
CA THR A 218 5.73 15.89 10.39
C THR A 218 6.07 17.28 10.94
N THR A 219 6.30 17.39 12.26
CA THR A 219 6.78 18.60 12.92
C THR A 219 8.23 18.87 12.53
N MET A 220 9.09 17.85 12.47
CA MET A 220 10.48 18.00 12.04
C MET A 220 10.58 18.51 10.60
N LEU A 221 9.81 17.95 9.65
CA LEU A 221 9.77 18.42 8.27
C LEU A 221 9.31 19.89 8.18
N THR A 222 8.36 20.30 9.01
CA THR A 222 7.92 21.70 9.10
C THR A 222 9.07 22.60 9.57
N THR A 223 9.80 22.21 10.61
CA THR A 223 11.00 22.93 11.09
C THR A 223 12.10 23.02 10.01
N VAL A 224 12.34 21.96 9.24
CA VAL A 224 13.27 21.95 8.09
C VAL A 224 12.81 22.98 7.03
N TYR A 225 11.51 23.02 6.74
CA TYR A 225 10.92 23.95 5.77
C TYR A 225 10.89 25.41 6.21
N GLU A 226 10.81 25.70 7.50
CA GLU A 226 10.72 27.07 8.01
C GLU A 226 12.09 27.66 8.35
N SER A 227 13.05 26.83 8.79
CA SER A 227 14.37 27.27 9.22
C SER A 227 15.24 27.83 8.09
N ALA A 228 15.43 29.15 8.10
CA ALA A 228 16.38 29.84 7.21
C ALA A 228 17.82 29.29 7.37
N ASN A 229 18.21 28.89 8.59
CA ASN A 229 19.53 28.33 8.85
C ASN A 229 19.73 26.95 8.20
N ILE A 230 18.69 26.11 8.15
CA ILE A 230 18.77 24.81 7.46
C ILE A 230 18.78 25.03 5.95
N LYS A 231 17.97 25.97 5.42
CA LYS A 231 17.99 26.34 3.99
C LYS A 231 19.36 26.79 3.47
N GLN A 232 20.09 27.54 4.30
CA GLN A 232 21.41 28.08 3.92
C GLN A 232 22.55 27.07 4.05
N ASN A 233 22.43 26.07 4.95
CA ASN A 233 23.56 25.21 5.33
C ASN A 233 23.34 23.70 5.08
N CYS A 234 22.12 23.24 4.76
CA CYS A 234 21.87 21.85 4.39
C CYS A 234 20.77 21.68 3.33
N THR A 235 21.11 21.96 2.08
CA THR A 235 20.17 21.92 0.95
C THR A 235 19.64 20.52 0.65
N VAL A 236 20.39 19.46 0.96
CA VAL A 236 19.90 18.07 0.81
C VAL A 236 18.76 17.72 1.79
N ALA A 237 18.76 18.28 3.01
CA ALA A 237 17.65 18.11 3.95
C ALA A 237 16.37 18.81 3.46
N ILE A 238 16.51 20.00 2.85
CA ILE A 238 15.40 20.70 2.18
C ILE A 238 14.87 19.85 1.01
N LEU A 239 15.76 19.32 0.17
CA LEU A 239 15.37 18.45 -0.94
C LEU A 239 14.63 17.20 -0.44
N GLN A 240 15.08 16.57 0.65
CA GLN A 240 14.40 15.44 1.25
C GLN A 240 13.00 15.80 1.77
N ALA A 241 12.84 16.96 2.42
CA ALA A 241 11.54 17.45 2.84
C ALA A 241 10.60 17.73 1.64
N VAL A 242 11.15 18.26 0.54
CA VAL A 242 10.44 18.43 -0.75
C VAL A 242 9.96 17.11 -1.32
N LEU A 243 10.80 16.08 -1.38
CA LEU A 243 10.38 14.77 -1.91
C LEU A 243 9.22 14.17 -1.10
N LEU A 244 9.29 14.23 0.23
CA LEU A 244 8.22 13.74 1.12
C LEU A 244 6.93 14.56 0.99
N LYS A 245 7.06 15.88 0.83
CA LYS A 245 5.89 16.77 0.66
C LYS A 245 5.23 16.59 -0.71
N LEU A 246 6.03 16.36 -1.75
CA LEU A 246 5.57 15.98 -3.07
C LEU A 246 4.86 14.62 -3.03
N GLU A 247 5.38 13.64 -2.29
CA GLU A 247 4.79 12.31 -2.13
C GLU A 247 3.42 12.37 -1.43
N GLN A 248 3.29 13.22 -0.40
CA GLN A 248 2.00 13.51 0.23
C GLN A 248 0.97 14.12 -0.76
N THR A 249 1.43 14.90 -1.75
CA THR A 249 0.54 15.76 -2.55
C THR A 249 0.21 15.17 -3.93
N ALA A 250 1.12 14.44 -4.56
CA ALA A 250 0.95 13.86 -5.91
C ALA A 250 -0.37 13.07 -6.07
N PRO A 251 -0.76 12.20 -5.11
CA PRO A 251 -2.01 11.46 -5.21
C PRO A 251 -3.24 12.37 -5.09
N LEU A 252 -3.19 13.34 -4.16
CA LEU A 252 -4.30 14.22 -3.79
C LEU A 252 -4.66 15.21 -4.88
N ASP A 253 -3.66 15.89 -5.46
CA ASP A 253 -3.92 16.95 -6.43
C ASP A 253 -2.78 17.07 -7.44
N HIS A 254 -2.96 16.51 -8.65
CA HIS A 254 -1.94 16.51 -9.70
C HIS A 254 -1.62 17.92 -10.22
N GLU A 255 -2.59 18.84 -10.30
CA GLU A 255 -2.28 20.22 -10.68
C GLU A 255 -1.55 20.96 -9.56
N GLN A 256 -1.99 20.81 -8.31
CA GLN A 256 -1.29 21.41 -7.17
C GLN A 256 0.10 20.80 -7.00
N TYR A 257 0.26 19.51 -7.29
CA TYR A 257 1.52 18.78 -7.32
C TYR A 257 2.46 19.33 -8.40
N LEU A 258 1.99 19.50 -9.64
CA LEU A 258 2.77 20.15 -10.69
C LEU A 258 3.14 21.59 -10.29
N ARG A 259 2.19 22.40 -9.82
CA ARG A 259 2.46 23.75 -9.30
C ARG A 259 3.42 23.76 -8.10
N MET A 260 3.43 22.71 -7.27
CA MET A 260 4.37 22.56 -6.16
C MET A 260 5.73 22.07 -6.64
N ILE A 261 5.83 21.21 -7.66
CA ILE A 261 7.08 20.92 -8.35
C ILE A 261 7.63 22.23 -8.90
N ASP A 262 6.88 22.97 -9.71
CA ASP A 262 7.32 24.23 -10.31
C ASP A 262 7.78 25.22 -9.23
N HIS A 263 6.98 25.43 -8.17
CA HIS A 263 7.33 26.33 -7.09
C HIS A 263 8.56 25.87 -6.26
N TYR A 264 8.69 24.58 -5.96
CA TYR A 264 9.88 24.05 -5.28
C TYR A 264 11.08 23.98 -6.21
N MET A 265 10.90 23.83 -7.51
CA MET A 265 11.96 23.95 -8.50
C MET A 265 12.47 25.38 -8.52
N ASP A 266 11.62 26.37 -8.78
CA ASP A 266 12.01 27.78 -8.77
C ASP A 266 12.67 28.19 -7.44
N THR A 267 12.08 27.80 -6.30
CA THR A 267 12.58 28.19 -4.98
C THR A 267 13.85 27.43 -4.57
N SER A 268 13.87 26.10 -4.71
CA SER A 268 15.02 25.28 -4.28
C SER A 268 16.17 25.30 -5.28
N LEU A 269 15.92 25.46 -6.59
CA LEU A 269 16.99 25.67 -7.57
C LEU A 269 17.64 27.05 -7.40
N ALA A 270 16.88 28.10 -7.05
CA ALA A 270 17.47 29.38 -6.67
C ALA A 270 18.43 29.24 -5.48
N TYR A 271 18.04 28.50 -4.42
CA TYR A 271 18.95 28.18 -3.32
C TYR A 271 20.15 27.32 -3.72
N LEU A 272 19.99 26.39 -4.66
CA LEU A 272 21.09 25.55 -5.19
C LEU A 272 22.05 26.30 -6.12
N ASP A 273 21.64 27.44 -6.67
CA ASP A 273 22.48 28.32 -7.47
C ASP A 273 23.23 29.36 -6.60
N GLU A 274 22.74 29.63 -5.38
CA GLU A 274 23.37 30.54 -4.40
C GLU A 274 24.31 29.85 -3.38
N VAL A 275 23.96 28.64 -2.93
CA VAL A 275 24.74 27.86 -1.94
C VAL A 275 25.65 26.86 -2.65
N ASP A 276 26.84 26.60 -2.10
CA ASP A 276 27.78 25.60 -2.65
C ASP A 276 27.08 24.26 -2.93
N ALA A 277 27.36 23.72 -4.11
CA ALA A 277 26.56 22.67 -4.73
C ALA A 277 26.42 21.40 -3.88
N ILE A 278 25.22 20.79 -3.89
CA ILE A 278 24.99 19.43 -3.40
C ILE A 278 26.09 18.50 -3.95
N THR A 279 26.78 17.78 -3.07
CA THR A 279 27.78 16.82 -3.51
C THR A 279 27.17 15.45 -3.77
N THR A 280 27.85 14.60 -4.53
CA THR A 280 27.46 13.19 -4.67
C THR A 280 27.31 12.52 -3.30
N SER A 281 28.22 12.81 -2.35
CA SER A 281 28.15 12.23 -1.01
C SER A 281 26.99 12.76 -0.16
N ASP A 282 26.46 13.96 -0.42
CA ASP A 282 25.23 14.43 0.24
C ASP A 282 24.02 13.63 -0.30
N VAL A 283 23.96 13.38 -1.62
CA VAL A 283 22.91 12.56 -2.23
C VAL A 283 22.99 11.10 -1.76
N ASP A 284 24.19 10.54 -1.63
CA ASP A 284 24.40 9.15 -1.23
C ASP A 284 24.12 8.91 0.26
N SER A 285 24.30 9.93 1.10
CA SER A 285 24.07 9.87 2.56
C SER A 285 22.62 10.14 2.98
N TRP A 286 21.75 10.55 2.05
CA TRP A 286 20.33 10.76 2.28
C TRP A 286 19.49 9.85 1.37
N PRO A 287 18.26 9.47 1.72
CA PRO A 287 17.44 8.58 0.89
C PRO A 287 16.75 9.27 -0.31
N ILE A 288 17.44 10.25 -0.92
CA ILE A 288 16.96 11.06 -2.06
C ILE A 288 16.53 10.17 -3.23
N ALA A 289 17.32 9.15 -3.57
CA ALA A 289 16.99 8.19 -4.63
C ALA A 289 15.68 7.44 -4.34
N ALA A 290 15.47 6.98 -3.11
CA ALA A 290 14.25 6.29 -2.71
C ALA A 290 13.02 7.21 -2.75
N GLY A 291 13.17 8.48 -2.39
CA GLY A 291 12.12 9.49 -2.55
C GLY A 291 11.75 9.77 -4.01
N ILE A 292 12.75 9.85 -4.90
CA ILE A 292 12.51 10.01 -6.34
C ILE A 292 11.82 8.75 -6.92
N GLU A 293 12.28 7.55 -6.55
CA GLU A 293 11.64 6.28 -6.94
C GLU A 293 10.17 6.21 -6.51
N ARG A 294 9.87 6.57 -5.25
CA ARG A 294 8.49 6.67 -4.72
C ARG A 294 7.63 7.58 -5.58
N LEU A 295 8.10 8.81 -5.86
CA LEU A 295 7.35 9.76 -6.69
C LEU A 295 7.06 9.23 -8.09
N ILE A 296 8.05 8.62 -8.74
CA ILE A 296 7.89 8.03 -10.09
C ILE A 296 6.86 6.91 -10.07
N GLU A 297 6.89 6.06 -9.05
CA GLU A 297 5.95 4.94 -8.92
C GLU A 297 4.53 5.43 -8.60
N ILE A 298 4.39 6.46 -7.75
CA ILE A 298 3.12 7.15 -7.49
C ILE A 298 2.54 7.73 -8.78
N GLU A 299 3.35 8.40 -9.61
CA GLU A 299 2.88 8.99 -10.86
C GLU A 299 2.48 7.90 -11.87
N ARG A 300 3.30 6.86 -12.06
CA ARG A 300 2.97 5.69 -12.90
C ARG A 300 1.65 5.02 -12.52
N ARG A 301 1.35 4.93 -11.21
CA ARG A 301 0.10 4.38 -10.68
C ARG A 301 -1.06 5.36 -10.76
N SER A 302 -0.81 6.66 -10.71
CA SER A 302 -1.81 7.71 -10.84
C SER A 302 -2.37 7.83 -12.27
N VAL A 303 -1.60 7.44 -13.29
CA VAL A 303 -2.07 7.34 -14.68
C VAL A 303 -3.13 6.24 -14.88
N ARG A 304 -3.16 5.21 -14.02
CA ARG A 304 -4.14 4.12 -14.09
C ARG A 304 -5.40 4.48 -13.32
N THR A 305 -6.38 5.01 -14.04
CA THR A 305 -7.72 5.28 -13.51
C THR A 305 -8.59 4.02 -13.51
N ARG A 306 -9.30 3.78 -12.41
CA ARG A 306 -10.37 2.78 -12.27
C ARG A 306 -11.67 3.49 -11.88
N ASP A 307 -12.82 2.96 -12.31
CA ASP A 307 -14.12 3.39 -11.78
C ASP A 307 -14.29 2.81 -10.37
N LEU A 308 -13.85 3.56 -9.35
CA LEU A 308 -13.93 3.14 -7.95
C LEU A 308 -15.24 3.58 -7.31
N THR A 309 -15.71 2.77 -6.37
CA THR A 309 -16.99 2.98 -5.65
C THR A 309 -16.78 3.09 -4.15
N VAL A 310 -17.57 3.95 -3.51
CA VAL A 310 -17.64 4.10 -2.04
C VAL A 310 -19.07 3.89 -1.57
N ASP A 311 -19.29 2.93 -0.69
CA ASP A 311 -20.56 2.77 0.03
C ASP A 311 -20.49 3.58 1.33
N MET A 312 -21.12 4.77 1.33
CA MET A 312 -21.26 5.60 2.53
C MET A 312 -22.46 5.12 3.33
N ILE A 313 -22.21 4.65 4.55
CA ILE A 313 -23.22 4.05 5.41
C ILE A 313 -23.50 5.01 6.58
N LEU A 314 -24.74 5.50 6.63
CA LEU A 314 -25.23 6.39 7.67
C LEU A 314 -26.33 5.69 8.48
N ASN A 315 -26.12 5.59 9.79
CA ASN A 315 -27.19 5.24 10.72
C ASN A 315 -27.93 6.51 11.13
N TYR A 316 -29.18 6.71 10.70
CA TYR A 316 -29.92 7.95 10.91
C TYR A 316 -31.15 7.76 11.82
N CYS A 317 -31.13 8.44 12.96
CA CYS A 317 -32.30 8.74 13.75
C CYS A 317 -32.58 10.23 13.69
N GLN A 318 -33.73 10.64 13.15
CA GLN A 318 -34.23 12.00 13.33
C GLN A 318 -34.79 12.12 14.75
N SER A 319 -33.91 12.07 15.76
CA SER A 319 -34.25 12.55 17.07
C SER A 319 -34.46 14.06 16.98
N ILE A 320 -35.57 14.51 17.52
CA ILE A 320 -35.70 15.89 17.95
C ILE A 320 -34.81 15.98 19.19
N ASP A 321 -33.71 16.73 19.13
CA ASP A 321 -32.84 16.88 20.29
C ASP A 321 -33.58 17.60 21.43
N TRP A 322 -32.99 17.66 22.63
CA TRP A 322 -33.59 18.33 23.78
C TRP A 322 -33.81 19.85 23.58
N ARG A 323 -33.28 20.45 22.51
CA ARG A 323 -33.49 21.85 22.09
C ARG A 323 -34.56 22.00 21.02
N ASN A 324 -35.27 20.92 20.69
CA ASN A 324 -36.23 20.86 19.58
C ASN A 324 -35.57 21.06 18.20
N MET A 325 -34.26 20.80 18.08
CA MET A 325 -33.50 20.88 16.84
C MET A 325 -33.40 19.50 16.19
N THR A 326 -33.69 19.43 14.90
CA THR A 326 -33.27 18.30 14.07
C THR A 326 -31.78 18.47 13.80
N GLN A 327 -30.94 17.45 14.08
CA GLN A 327 -29.59 17.38 13.50
C GLN A 327 -29.75 17.15 11.99
N PRO A 328 -29.48 18.15 11.15
CA PRO A 328 -29.71 18.03 9.72
C PRO A 328 -28.38 17.69 9.05
N MET A 329 -28.35 16.69 8.17
CA MET A 329 -27.13 16.31 7.43
C MET A 329 -26.76 17.35 6.35
N LYS A 330 -26.75 18.65 6.71
CA LYS A 330 -26.42 19.80 5.85
C LYS A 330 -24.98 19.73 5.35
N TRP A 331 -24.08 19.09 6.12
CA TRP A 331 -22.70 18.87 5.73
C TRP A 331 -22.57 18.05 4.43
N LEU A 332 -23.56 17.24 4.06
CA LEU A 332 -23.63 16.58 2.74
C LEU A 332 -23.67 17.60 1.57
N ARG A 333 -24.02 18.87 1.85
CA ARG A 333 -23.98 20.00 0.91
C ARG A 333 -22.71 20.85 1.06
N SER A 334 -21.69 20.37 1.79
CA SER A 334 -20.40 21.05 1.87
C SER A 334 -19.78 21.17 0.47
N PRO A 335 -19.35 22.37 0.03
CA PRO A 335 -18.69 22.55 -1.26
C PRO A 335 -17.39 21.73 -1.41
N VAL A 336 -16.78 21.35 -0.28
CA VAL A 336 -15.52 20.58 -0.21
C VAL A 336 -15.74 19.07 -0.45
N LEU A 337 -16.98 18.59 -0.26
CA LEU A 337 -17.35 17.18 -0.43
C LEU A 337 -18.21 16.93 -1.68
N THR A 338 -19.06 17.89 -2.04
CA THR A 338 -20.02 17.78 -3.15
C THR A 338 -19.40 17.33 -4.49
N PRO A 339 -18.18 17.77 -4.88
CA PRO A 339 -17.52 17.30 -6.11
C PRO A 339 -17.22 15.79 -6.14
N HIS A 340 -17.31 15.09 -5.02
CA HIS A 340 -16.94 13.69 -4.90
C HIS A 340 -18.13 12.71 -4.81
N TRP A 341 -19.37 13.21 -4.77
CA TRP A 341 -20.56 12.35 -4.59
C TRP A 341 -20.83 11.39 -5.75
N SER A 342 -20.33 11.67 -6.96
CA SER A 342 -20.55 10.83 -8.15
C SER A 342 -19.92 9.43 -8.07
N ILE A 343 -19.02 9.19 -7.11
CA ILE A 343 -18.47 7.86 -6.78
C ILE A 343 -19.10 7.21 -5.54
N VAL A 344 -19.98 7.92 -4.83
CA VAL A 344 -20.56 7.49 -3.55
C VAL A 344 -21.97 6.94 -3.74
N ASN A 345 -22.16 5.67 -3.37
CA ASN A 345 -23.46 5.08 -3.08
C ASN A 345 -23.81 5.44 -1.62
N ILE A 346 -24.83 6.25 -1.38
CA ILE A 346 -25.21 6.62 0.00
C ILE A 346 -26.35 5.72 0.52
N HIS A 347 -26.10 5.08 1.66
CA HIS A 347 -27.01 4.14 2.33
C HIS A 347 -27.41 4.68 3.70
N VAL A 348 -28.63 5.22 3.79
CA VAL A 348 -29.20 5.78 5.01
C VAL A 348 -30.17 4.78 5.65
N TYR A 349 -29.76 4.22 6.79
CA TYR A 349 -30.53 3.28 7.58
C TYR A 349 -31.31 4.01 8.66
N LEU A 350 -32.64 3.99 8.58
CA LEU A 350 -33.51 4.73 9.49
C LEU A 350 -33.84 3.88 10.72
N VAL A 351 -33.35 4.30 11.90
CA VAL A 351 -33.64 3.61 13.17
C VAL A 351 -35.10 3.80 13.56
N GLN A 352 -35.73 2.72 14.01
CA GLN A 352 -37.08 2.76 14.56
C GLN A 352 -37.06 2.77 16.10
N GLN A 353 -36.55 3.87 16.66
CA GLN A 353 -36.79 4.18 18.07
C GLN A 353 -38.13 4.89 18.26
N PRO A 354 -38.76 4.79 19.45
CA PRO A 354 -39.91 5.61 19.81
C PRO A 354 -39.66 7.13 19.73
N HIS A 355 -38.40 7.56 19.71
CA HIS A 355 -37.98 8.97 19.63
C HIS A 355 -37.45 9.41 18.26
N CYS A 356 -37.36 8.52 17.26
CA CYS A 356 -37.00 8.90 15.89
C CYS A 356 -38.27 9.22 15.09
N ASP A 357 -38.29 10.34 14.35
CA ASP A 357 -39.42 10.67 13.47
C ASP A 357 -39.60 9.64 12.34
N GLN A 358 -40.75 8.95 12.32
CA GLN A 358 -41.09 7.97 11.28
C GLN A 358 -41.38 8.61 9.90
N HIS A 359 -41.58 9.93 9.84
CA HIS A 359 -41.73 10.71 8.61
C HIS A 359 -40.39 11.20 8.02
N ALA A 360 -39.26 10.94 8.69
CA ALA A 360 -37.92 11.37 8.28
C ALA A 360 -37.54 10.98 6.84
N VAL A 361 -38.07 9.86 6.31
CA VAL A 361 -37.83 9.39 4.93
C VAL A 361 -37.97 10.53 3.90
N THR A 362 -39.07 11.28 3.95
CA THR A 362 -39.38 12.33 2.98
C THR A 362 -38.44 13.53 3.15
N THR A 363 -38.06 13.84 4.38
CA THR A 363 -37.12 14.93 4.71
C THR A 363 -35.72 14.60 4.22
N ILE A 364 -35.25 13.37 4.42
CA ILE A 364 -33.94 12.89 3.96
C ILE A 364 -33.90 12.82 2.45
N LEU A 365 -34.91 12.25 1.79
CA LEU A 365 -34.96 12.22 0.32
C LEU A 365 -34.94 13.63 -0.29
N ARG A 366 -35.60 14.62 0.33
CA ARG A 366 -35.49 16.04 -0.06
C ARG A 366 -34.12 16.64 0.21
N LEU A 367 -33.46 16.24 1.30
CA LEU A 367 -32.12 16.71 1.64
C LEU A 367 -31.06 16.17 0.68
N LEU A 368 -31.21 14.91 0.24
CA LEU A 368 -30.35 14.25 -0.74
C LEU A 368 -30.69 14.65 -2.19
N ALA A 369 -31.92 15.11 -2.46
CA ALA A 369 -32.31 15.59 -3.78
C ALA A 369 -31.42 16.76 -4.25
N GLY A 370 -30.88 16.65 -5.46
CA GLY A 370 -29.95 17.62 -6.04
C GLY A 370 -28.51 17.51 -5.53
N LEU A 371 -28.16 16.44 -4.81
CA LEU A 371 -26.77 16.01 -4.65
C LEU A 371 -26.47 14.89 -5.66
N ASP A 372 -25.29 14.96 -6.27
CA ASP A 372 -24.86 14.09 -7.38
C ASP A 372 -24.32 12.74 -6.87
N PHE A 373 -25.10 12.01 -6.07
CA PHE A 373 -24.71 10.68 -5.58
C PHE A 373 -24.82 9.62 -6.68
N ARG A 374 -23.86 8.69 -6.74
CA ARG A 374 -23.88 7.53 -7.66
C ARG A 374 -25.16 6.71 -7.51
N SER A 375 -25.58 6.50 -6.27
CA SER A 375 -26.90 5.97 -5.92
C SER A 375 -27.34 6.49 -4.55
N VAL A 376 -28.66 6.49 -4.32
CA VAL A 376 -29.25 6.87 -3.04
C VAL A 376 -30.18 5.75 -2.56
N HIS A 377 -29.84 5.17 -1.41
CA HIS A 377 -30.60 4.13 -0.73
C HIS A 377 -31.04 4.67 0.64
N VAL A 378 -32.36 4.77 0.85
CA VAL A 378 -32.92 5.12 2.16
C VAL A 378 -33.85 3.99 2.57
N GLU A 379 -33.51 3.28 3.63
CA GLU A 379 -34.28 2.11 4.09
C GLU A 379 -34.61 2.16 5.57
N LYS A 380 -35.81 1.69 5.89
CA LYS A 380 -36.27 1.53 7.26
C LYS A 380 -35.59 0.30 7.87
N TYR A 381 -34.80 0.49 8.91
CA TYR A 381 -34.13 -0.60 9.61
C TYR A 381 -34.99 -1.08 10.78
N PHE A 382 -35.73 -2.18 10.56
CA PHE A 382 -36.70 -2.74 11.52
C PHE A 382 -36.10 -3.80 12.45
N THR A 383 -35.04 -4.49 12.02
CA THR A 383 -34.45 -5.64 12.71
C THR A 383 -33.40 -5.18 13.71
N GLY A 384 -33.65 -5.34 15.02
CA GLY A 384 -32.65 -5.07 16.06
C GLY A 384 -33.18 -4.66 17.44
N GLY A 385 -34.41 -4.14 17.51
CA GLY A 385 -35.02 -3.68 18.75
C GLY A 385 -34.53 -2.28 19.22
N PRO A 386 -35.16 -1.72 20.27
CA PRO A 386 -34.97 -0.32 20.68
C PRO A 386 -33.65 -0.03 21.44
N ASN A 387 -32.74 -0.99 21.57
CA ASN A 387 -31.52 -0.83 22.36
C ASN A 387 -30.21 -1.01 21.56
N ARG A 388 -30.26 -1.06 20.22
CA ARG A 388 -29.06 -1.25 19.40
C ARG A 388 -28.36 0.06 19.05
N GLU A 389 -27.03 -0.02 19.02
CA GLU A 389 -26.11 1.06 18.70
C GLU A 389 -25.97 1.30 17.19
N GLU A 390 -25.35 2.44 16.86
CA GLU A 390 -25.12 2.95 15.50
C GLU A 390 -24.50 1.91 14.55
N GLN A 391 -23.60 1.10 15.09
CA GLN A 391 -22.85 0.05 14.40
C GLN A 391 -23.74 -1.02 13.72
N SER A 392 -24.97 -1.22 14.23
CA SER A 392 -25.89 -2.24 13.70
C SER A 392 -26.30 -2.01 12.24
N ALA A 393 -26.37 -0.75 11.79
CA ALA A 393 -26.59 -0.42 10.39
C ALA A 393 -25.41 -0.83 9.49
N TYR A 394 -24.18 -0.68 9.98
CA TYR A 394 -22.96 -1.06 9.26
C TYR A 394 -22.94 -2.57 8.99
N PHE A 395 -23.25 -3.38 10.01
CA PHE A 395 -23.33 -4.83 9.86
C PHE A 395 -24.49 -5.26 8.95
N HIS A 396 -25.65 -4.59 9.04
CA HIS A 396 -26.75 -4.88 8.14
C HIS A 396 -26.39 -4.59 6.67
N HIS A 397 -25.71 -3.48 6.41
CA HIS A 397 -25.18 -3.17 5.09
C HIS A 397 -24.23 -4.26 4.58
N ILE A 398 -23.18 -4.59 5.35
CA ILE A 398 -22.17 -5.58 4.94
C ILE A 398 -22.80 -6.95 4.66
N ALA A 399 -23.72 -7.42 5.53
CA ALA A 399 -24.42 -8.69 5.32
C ALA A 399 -25.36 -8.68 4.10
N LYS A 400 -25.97 -7.54 3.79
CA LYS A 400 -26.93 -7.37 2.67
C LYS A 400 -26.22 -7.26 1.32
N TYR A 401 -25.11 -6.54 1.27
CA TYR A 401 -24.37 -6.23 0.06
C TYR A 401 -23.08 -7.03 -0.09
N TYR A 402 -22.84 -8.07 0.72
CA TYR A 402 -21.59 -8.86 0.80
C TYR A 402 -20.89 -9.16 -0.55
N HIS A 403 -21.63 -9.52 -1.60
CA HIS A 403 -21.08 -9.83 -2.93
C HIS A 403 -20.97 -8.64 -3.89
N SER A 404 -21.48 -7.47 -3.49
CA SER A 404 -21.59 -6.25 -4.29
C SER A 404 -21.23 -4.99 -3.49
N LEU A 405 -20.43 -5.13 -2.43
CA LEU A 405 -19.86 -4.00 -1.69
C LEU A 405 -19.03 -3.16 -2.66
N GLY A 406 -19.13 -1.83 -2.51
CA GLY A 406 -18.21 -0.90 -3.14
C GLY A 406 -16.76 -1.23 -2.79
N ASP A 407 -15.82 -0.69 -3.55
CA ASP A 407 -14.38 -0.90 -3.30
C ASP A 407 -13.95 -0.34 -1.93
N TRP A 408 -14.73 0.62 -1.44
CA TRP A 408 -14.58 1.31 -0.17
C TRP A 408 -15.87 1.34 0.62
N LEU A 409 -15.77 1.16 1.94
CA LEU A 409 -16.86 1.30 2.91
C LEU A 409 -16.57 2.49 3.80
N LEU A 410 -17.52 3.39 3.92
CA LEU A 410 -17.38 4.64 4.67
C LEU A 410 -18.41 4.67 5.80
N PHE A 411 -17.95 4.37 7.01
CA PHE A 411 -18.76 4.32 8.23
C PHE A 411 -18.82 5.73 8.85
N MET A 412 -19.98 6.36 8.81
CA MET A 412 -20.17 7.76 9.22
C MET A 412 -21.42 7.95 10.08
N HIS A 413 -21.30 8.87 11.04
CA HIS A 413 -22.41 9.29 11.88
C HIS A 413 -23.14 10.52 11.28
N PRO A 414 -24.46 10.70 11.45
CA PRO A 414 -25.19 11.84 10.89
C PRO A 414 -24.69 13.23 11.28
N ASP A 415 -24.05 13.39 12.44
CA ASP A 415 -23.49 14.67 12.94
C ASP A 415 -21.97 14.78 12.70
N SER A 416 -21.46 14.21 11.61
CA SER A 416 -20.03 14.22 11.25
C SER A 416 -19.37 15.60 11.20
N ASP A 417 -20.12 16.69 11.02
CA ASP A 417 -19.63 18.06 11.21
C ASP A 417 -19.13 18.33 12.63
N GLU A 418 -19.77 17.74 13.64
CA GLU A 418 -19.32 17.83 15.04
C GLU A 418 -18.01 17.06 15.30
N HIS A 419 -17.65 16.07 14.45
CA HIS A 419 -16.48 15.18 14.62
C HIS A 419 -15.30 15.44 13.68
N GLN A 420 -15.54 16.04 12.51
CA GLN A 420 -14.51 16.28 11.49
C GLN A 420 -14.19 17.77 11.30
N GLY A 421 -14.98 18.67 11.91
CA GLY A 421 -14.91 20.11 11.67
C GLY A 421 -15.48 20.51 10.32
N ASP A 422 -15.69 21.82 10.14
CA ASP A 422 -16.46 22.38 9.01
C ASP A 422 -15.88 22.04 7.61
N ASP A 423 -14.56 21.83 7.53
CA ASP A 423 -13.83 21.60 6.27
C ASP A 423 -13.66 20.12 5.89
N PHE A 424 -13.99 19.17 6.77
CA PHE A 424 -13.90 17.72 6.50
C PHE A 424 -12.57 17.25 5.89
N ILE A 425 -11.44 17.80 6.35
CA ILE A 425 -10.14 17.68 5.67
C ILE A 425 -9.73 16.21 5.41
N ALA A 426 -9.95 15.32 6.37
CA ALA A 426 -9.63 13.89 6.21
C ALA A 426 -10.54 13.20 5.17
N LEU A 427 -11.86 13.38 5.28
CA LEU A 427 -12.85 12.79 4.37
C LEU A 427 -12.71 13.33 2.95
N SER A 428 -12.55 14.64 2.78
CA SER A 428 -12.33 15.26 1.46
C SER A 428 -11.08 14.71 0.79
N ARG A 429 -9.96 14.59 1.53
CA ARG A 429 -8.73 13.97 1.01
C ARG A 429 -8.96 12.52 0.60
N ALA A 430 -9.56 11.69 1.46
CA ALA A 430 -9.83 10.29 1.14
C ALA A 430 -10.73 10.14 -0.11
N LEU A 431 -11.83 10.88 -0.18
CA LEU A 431 -12.72 10.88 -1.34
C LEU A 431 -12.03 11.39 -2.61
N LYS A 432 -11.19 12.42 -2.52
CA LYS A 432 -10.42 12.95 -3.67
C LYS A 432 -9.42 11.92 -4.21
N LEU A 433 -8.79 11.12 -3.35
CA LEU A 433 -7.93 9.99 -3.76
C LEU A 433 -8.73 8.91 -4.50
N ILE A 434 -9.88 8.50 -3.95
CA ILE A 434 -10.70 7.42 -4.50
C ILE A 434 -11.37 7.87 -5.81
N HIS A 435 -11.87 9.11 -5.89
CA HIS A 435 -12.53 9.66 -7.08
C HIS A 435 -11.62 9.69 -8.31
N ARG A 436 -10.31 9.88 -8.10
CA ARG A 436 -9.31 9.80 -9.17
C ARG A 436 -9.11 8.39 -9.72
N GLY A 437 -9.61 7.37 -9.03
CA GLY A 437 -9.48 5.99 -9.45
C GLY A 437 -8.05 5.45 -9.42
N SER A 438 -7.11 6.15 -8.77
CA SER A 438 -5.69 5.81 -8.83
C SER A 438 -5.40 4.47 -8.18
N GLU A 439 -4.49 3.69 -8.78
CA GLU A 439 -4.03 2.42 -8.19
C GLU A 439 -3.33 2.66 -6.84
N PHE A 440 -2.72 3.83 -6.64
CA PHE A 440 -2.19 4.29 -5.36
C PHE A 440 -3.26 4.38 -4.25
N ALA A 441 -4.45 4.91 -4.55
CA ALA A 441 -5.52 5.03 -3.55
C ALA A 441 -5.96 3.66 -3.02
N LEU A 442 -5.92 2.62 -3.87
CA LEU A 442 -6.18 1.25 -3.43
C LEU A 442 -5.09 0.72 -2.51
N GLU A 443 -3.81 0.96 -2.78
CA GLU A 443 -2.71 0.40 -1.98
C GLU A 443 -2.47 1.13 -0.65
N THR A 444 -2.59 2.47 -0.64
CA THR A 444 -2.17 3.30 0.50
C THR A 444 -3.29 3.54 1.51
N LEU A 445 -4.54 3.64 1.05
CA LEU A 445 -5.66 3.53 1.95
C LEU A 445 -5.89 2.02 2.18
N GLY A 446 -6.03 1.60 3.43
CA GLY A 446 -6.49 0.25 3.81
C GLY A 446 -7.61 0.37 4.83
N VAL A 447 -7.23 0.80 6.03
CA VAL A 447 -8.13 1.39 7.04
C VAL A 447 -7.63 2.80 7.29
N TYR A 448 -8.48 3.81 7.09
CA TYR A 448 -8.12 5.22 7.29
C TYR A 448 -9.12 5.90 8.23
N PRO A 449 -8.70 6.32 9.44
CA PRO A 449 -9.57 7.02 10.37
C PRO A 449 -9.82 8.46 9.90
N LEU A 450 -11.09 8.85 9.87
CA LEU A 450 -11.53 10.20 9.53
C LEU A 450 -11.66 11.08 10.77
N SER A 451 -12.15 10.47 11.85
CA SER A 451 -12.17 11.06 13.18
C SER A 451 -12.11 9.95 14.23
N GLN A 452 -11.17 10.07 15.16
CA GLN A 452 -11.26 9.45 16.48
C GLN A 452 -11.31 10.58 17.50
N GLN A 453 -12.51 11.11 17.74
CA GLN A 453 -12.71 12.15 18.75
C GLN A 453 -13.17 11.54 20.07
N PHE A 454 -12.40 11.77 21.13
CA PHE A 454 -12.92 11.73 22.48
C PHE A 454 -13.62 13.07 22.76
N ILE A 455 -14.93 13.14 22.57
CA ILE A 455 -15.67 14.40 22.77
C ILE A 455 -15.76 14.77 24.26
N PHE A 456 -14.86 15.66 24.69
CA PHE A 456 -14.99 16.39 25.95
C PHE A 456 -16.03 17.51 25.83
N ARG A 457 -17.32 17.16 25.85
CA ARG A 457 -18.41 18.13 26.07
C ARG A 457 -19.06 17.90 27.44
N PRO A 458 -18.86 18.77 28.46
CA PRO A 458 -19.37 18.59 29.82
C PRO A 458 -20.90 18.46 30.00
N LYS A 459 -21.69 18.52 28.92
CA LYS A 459 -23.15 18.65 28.95
C LYS A 459 -23.96 17.37 28.63
N ARG A 460 -23.36 16.18 28.40
CA ARG A 460 -24.09 14.98 27.86
C ARG A 460 -24.34 13.78 28.81
N VAL A 461 -23.62 13.53 29.92
CA VAL A 461 -23.74 12.29 30.74
C VAL A 461 -23.74 12.55 32.27
N ARG A 462 -24.15 11.54 33.05
CA ARG A 462 -24.64 11.63 34.44
C ARG A 462 -24.09 10.58 35.44
N ALA A 463 -23.02 9.84 35.14
CA ALA A 463 -22.58 8.66 35.92
C ALA A 463 -21.22 8.85 36.61
N GLU A 464 -21.15 8.57 37.92
CA GLU A 464 -19.96 8.78 38.77
C GLU A 464 -18.78 7.78 38.63
N PRO A 465 -18.99 6.45 38.46
CA PRO A 465 -17.95 5.46 38.79
C PRO A 465 -16.61 5.58 38.04
N PHE A 466 -16.60 6.20 36.86
CA PHE A 466 -15.41 6.28 36.00
C PHE A 466 -14.56 7.55 36.23
N ARG A 467 -15.06 8.57 36.95
CA ARG A 467 -14.37 9.87 37.13
C ARG A 467 -12.97 9.72 37.72
N TRP A 468 -12.82 8.91 38.76
CA TRP A 468 -11.57 8.72 39.50
C TRP A 468 -10.45 8.09 38.65
N ALA A 469 -10.78 7.07 37.85
CA ALA A 469 -9.80 6.38 37.01
C ALA A 469 -9.25 7.30 35.91
N TRP A 470 -10.12 8.10 35.29
CA TRP A 470 -9.74 8.99 34.19
C TRP A 470 -8.96 10.22 34.62
N GLN A 471 -9.30 10.82 35.78
CA GLN A 471 -8.49 11.90 36.38
C GLN A 471 -7.03 11.48 36.60
N ARG A 472 -6.80 10.20 36.94
CA ARG A 472 -5.45 9.65 37.15
C ARG A 472 -4.65 9.44 35.87
N ILE A 473 -5.30 9.20 34.73
CA ILE A 473 -4.62 8.94 33.45
C ILE A 473 -4.29 10.26 32.73
N TRP A 474 -5.20 11.24 32.73
CA TRP A 474 -5.08 12.43 31.88
C TRP A 474 -4.95 13.77 32.64
N GLY A 475 -5.15 13.78 33.97
CA GLY A 475 -5.02 15.00 34.78
C GLY A 475 -3.61 15.60 34.82
N THR A 476 -2.60 14.85 34.36
CA THR A 476 -1.22 15.32 34.16
C THR A 476 -1.01 16.05 32.84
N GLN A 477 -1.81 15.77 31.80
CA GLN A 477 -1.69 16.38 30.47
C GLN A 477 -2.55 17.64 30.31
N PHE A 478 -3.66 17.76 31.06
CA PHE A 478 -4.58 18.89 30.99
C PHE A 478 -4.85 19.49 32.38
N PRO A 479 -3.96 20.38 32.88
CA PRO A 479 -4.08 20.96 34.20
C PRO A 479 -5.23 21.97 34.30
N GLY A 480 -6.32 21.56 34.95
CA GLY A 480 -7.47 22.38 35.28
C GLY A 480 -8.47 21.61 36.15
N GLU A 481 -9.23 22.30 37.00
CA GLU A 481 -10.31 21.67 37.77
C GLU A 481 -11.53 21.47 36.89
N TRP A 482 -11.79 20.23 36.49
CA TRP A 482 -12.95 19.84 35.69
C TRP A 482 -14.19 19.72 36.59
N GLU A 483 -14.88 20.84 36.83
CA GLU A 483 -16.23 20.80 37.37
C GLU A 483 -17.22 20.22 36.33
N GLU A 484 -18.25 19.52 36.83
CA GLU A 484 -19.26 18.76 36.08
C GLU A 484 -18.82 17.43 35.45
N THR A 485 -19.79 16.65 34.95
CA THR A 485 -19.66 15.21 34.68
C THR A 485 -19.23 14.89 33.26
N LEU A 486 -18.15 14.10 33.14
CA LEU A 486 -17.62 13.64 31.86
C LEU A 486 -18.56 12.65 31.17
N SER A 487 -18.96 12.99 29.94
CA SER A 487 -19.48 12.04 28.95
C SER A 487 -18.35 11.57 28.06
N PHE A 488 -18.22 10.26 27.90
CA PHE A 488 -17.43 9.68 26.83
C PHE A 488 -18.38 9.31 25.69
N TYR A 489 -18.11 9.83 24.50
CA TYR A 489 -18.76 9.41 23.25
C TYR A 489 -17.63 9.29 22.23
N GLU A 490 -17.33 8.04 21.85
CA GLU A 490 -16.33 7.71 20.84
C GLU A 490 -17.07 7.32 19.57
N ALA A 491 -17.29 8.30 18.69
CA ALA A 491 -17.72 8.05 17.32
C ALA A 491 -16.48 7.89 16.44
N GLY A 492 -15.97 6.67 16.35
CA GLY A 492 -14.97 6.30 15.36
C GLY A 492 -15.59 6.34 13.95
N GLN A 493 -15.07 7.21 13.10
CA GLN A 493 -15.47 7.28 11.68
C GLN A 493 -14.32 6.84 10.81
N TYR A 494 -14.58 5.91 9.89
CA TYR A 494 -13.54 5.21 9.15
C TYR A 494 -13.93 5.03 7.68
N ILE A 495 -12.92 5.04 6.82
CA ILE A 495 -13.02 4.52 5.46
C ILE A 495 -12.14 3.26 5.35
N VAL A 496 -12.74 2.16 4.89
CA VAL A 496 -12.16 0.80 4.94
C VAL A 496 -12.27 0.13 3.57
N ARG A 497 -11.16 -0.44 3.09
CA ARG A 497 -11.10 -1.12 1.79
C ARG A 497 -11.89 -2.44 1.89
N ARG A 498 -12.65 -2.79 0.86
CA ARG A 498 -13.55 -3.97 0.88
C ARG A 498 -12.88 -5.27 1.33
N ASP A 499 -11.63 -5.49 0.95
CA ASP A 499 -10.85 -6.70 1.25
C ASP A 499 -10.19 -6.70 2.65
N PHE A 500 -10.14 -5.56 3.33
CA PHE A 500 -9.82 -5.47 4.77
C PHE A 500 -11.03 -5.80 5.66
N VAL A 501 -12.24 -5.92 5.11
CA VAL A 501 -13.44 -6.28 5.89
C VAL A 501 -13.49 -7.79 6.12
N HIS A 502 -12.76 -8.22 7.14
CA HIS A 502 -12.70 -9.61 7.61
C HIS A 502 -13.94 -10.00 8.42
N VAL A 503 -15.07 -10.16 7.73
CA VAL A 503 -16.30 -10.70 8.31
C VAL A 503 -16.35 -12.23 8.26
N HIS A 504 -17.05 -12.83 9.23
CA HIS A 504 -17.37 -14.25 9.21
C HIS A 504 -18.08 -14.68 7.90
N PRO A 505 -17.95 -15.95 7.47
CA PRO A 505 -18.57 -16.45 6.24
C PRO A 505 -20.08 -16.20 6.20
N LEU A 506 -20.66 -15.96 5.01
CA LEU A 506 -22.08 -15.65 4.83
C LEU A 506 -23.07 -16.53 5.64
N PRO A 507 -22.90 -17.86 5.77
CA PRO A 507 -23.78 -18.70 6.60
C PRO A 507 -23.81 -18.35 8.10
N PHE A 508 -22.79 -17.67 8.62
CA PHE A 508 -22.81 -17.11 9.97
C PHE A 508 -23.80 -15.94 10.06
N TRP A 509 -23.73 -15.00 9.12
CA TRP A 509 -24.63 -13.85 9.07
C TRP A 509 -26.06 -14.23 8.73
N GLU A 510 -26.27 -15.21 7.84
CA GLU A 510 -27.60 -15.75 7.57
C GLU A 510 -28.21 -16.37 8.83
N ARG A 511 -27.43 -17.13 9.60
CA ARG A 511 -27.85 -17.66 10.89
C ARG A 511 -28.19 -16.55 11.87
N LEU A 512 -27.30 -15.56 12.04
CA LEU A 512 -27.48 -14.40 12.92
C LEU A 512 -28.77 -13.62 12.57
N ARG A 513 -29.05 -13.44 11.27
CA ARG A 513 -30.25 -12.79 10.75
C ARG A 513 -31.52 -13.59 11.04
N THR A 514 -31.45 -14.92 11.13
CA THR A 514 -32.60 -15.79 11.48
C THR A 514 -32.76 -16.05 12.98
N ASP A 515 -31.73 -15.78 13.79
CA ASP A 515 -31.73 -16.05 15.22
C ASP A 515 -32.57 -15.01 15.97
N THR A 516 -33.68 -15.44 16.57
CA THR A 516 -34.60 -14.54 17.27
C THR A 516 -34.02 -13.97 18.56
N ASP A 517 -33.13 -14.68 19.26
CA ASP A 517 -32.59 -14.24 20.54
C ASP A 517 -31.50 -13.18 20.34
N LEU A 518 -30.71 -13.31 19.27
CA LEU A 518 -29.76 -12.27 18.83
C LEU A 518 -30.46 -11.05 18.21
N ASN A 519 -31.54 -11.25 17.44
CA ASN A 519 -32.32 -10.15 16.86
C ASN A 519 -33.09 -9.33 17.90
N ASN A 520 -33.49 -9.92 19.03
CA ASN A 520 -34.23 -9.25 20.11
C ASN A 520 -33.39 -8.28 20.97
N GLY A 521 -32.13 -8.01 20.59
CA GLY A 521 -31.29 -6.99 21.22
C GLY A 521 -30.79 -7.32 22.63
N ARG A 522 -30.96 -8.56 23.12
CA ARG A 522 -30.44 -9.00 24.42
C ARG A 522 -28.92 -9.20 24.45
N PHE A 523 -28.32 -9.44 23.29
CA PHE A 523 -26.91 -9.80 23.12
C PHE A 523 -26.24 -8.95 22.02
N SER A 524 -26.70 -7.72 21.78
CA SER A 524 -26.09 -6.85 20.77
C SER A 524 -24.64 -6.52 21.08
N GLY A 525 -24.33 -6.28 22.35
CA GLY A 525 -22.95 -6.06 22.84
C GLY A 525 -22.04 -7.29 22.72
N ASP A 526 -22.59 -8.51 22.73
CA ASP A 526 -21.77 -9.72 22.54
C ASP A 526 -21.41 -9.96 21.07
N ILE A 527 -22.13 -9.32 20.13
CA ILE A 527 -21.77 -9.31 18.69
C ILE A 527 -20.63 -8.31 18.43
N GLU A 528 -20.49 -7.27 19.24
CA GLU A 528 -19.38 -6.30 19.16
C GLU A 528 -18.03 -6.96 19.50
N ALA A 529 -18.02 -7.96 20.39
CA ALA A 529 -16.84 -8.74 20.76
C ALA A 529 -16.29 -9.66 19.63
N MET A 530 -16.88 -9.66 18.44
CA MET A 530 -16.51 -10.54 17.32
C MET A 530 -15.72 -9.85 16.19
N TRP A 531 -15.26 -8.60 16.40
CA TRP A 531 -14.43 -7.89 15.43
C TRP A 531 -12.94 -7.93 15.76
N HIS A 532 -12.17 -8.45 14.80
CA HIS A 532 -10.82 -7.95 14.51
C HIS A 532 -10.93 -7.19 13.18
N VAL A 533 -10.86 -5.85 13.23
CA VAL A 533 -10.54 -5.00 12.07
C VAL A 533 -9.03 -4.89 11.97
#